data_AF-A0A6C0DCM2-F1
#
_entry.id   AF-A0A6C0DCM2-F1
#
_cell.length_a   1.000
_cell.length_b   1.000
_cell.length_c   1.000
_cell.angle_alpha   90.00
_cell.angle_beta   90.00
_cell.angle_gamma   90.00
#
_symmetry.space_group_name_H-M   'P 1'
#
loop_
_entity.id
_entity.type
_entity.pdbx_description
1 polymer ?
#
loop_
_entity_poly.entity_id
_entity_poly.type
_entity_poly.pdbx_seq_one_letter_code
_entity_poly.pdbx_strand_id
1 'polypeptide(L)'
;MTQFIKKILISTVVLLILDALYIYVNKNVFQDVVVNIQRVVMKIKLESALFVYLLLVIVINYFIIQKNRTPLEAFILGFCIYGIYDGTNYAMFKKWPLNVALMDATWGGILFSATTYITYILLNLQE
;
A
#
# COMPACT_ATOMS: atom_id res chain seq x y z
N MET A 1 24.90 6.47 -9.11
CA MET A 1 24.63 5.91 -7.78
C MET A 1 23.71 6.80 -6.93
N THR A 2 23.96 8.11 -6.88
CA THR A 2 23.15 9.09 -6.11
C THR A 2 21.67 9.15 -6.52
N GLN A 3 21.34 9.14 -7.81
CA GLN A 3 19.94 9.25 -8.25
C GLN A 3 19.10 8.00 -7.97
N PHE A 4 19.71 6.82 -8.08
CA PHE A 4 19.05 5.55 -7.76
C PHE A 4 18.66 5.48 -6.28
N ILE A 5 19.60 5.81 -5.39
CA ILE A 5 19.36 5.82 -3.94
C ILE A 5 18.31 6.88 -3.58
N LYS A 6 18.37 8.07 -4.19
CA LYS A 6 17.37 9.12 -3.99
C LYS A 6 15.95 8.68 -4.38
N LYS A 7 15.80 8.01 -5.54
CA LYS A 7 14.52 7.43 -6.00
C LYS A 7 13.91 6.50 -4.94
N ILE A 8 14.71 5.58 -4.43
CA ILE A 8 14.26 4.61 -3.42
C ILE A 8 13.90 5.30 -2.11
N LEU A 9 14.75 6.20 -1.63
CA LEU A 9 14.52 6.87 -0.34
C LEU A 9 13.25 7.72 -0.37
N ILE A 10 13.08 8.53 -1.41
CA ILE A 10 11.92 9.43 -1.53
C ILE A 10 10.63 8.62 -1.70
N SER A 11 10.60 7.63 -2.60
CA SER A 11 9.41 6.81 -2.80
C SER A 11 9.03 6.03 -1.54
N THR A 12 10.01 5.52 -0.79
CA THR A 12 9.79 4.82 0.47
C THR A 12 9.17 5.76 1.52
N VAL A 13 9.74 6.94 1.71
CA VAL A 13 9.23 7.90 2.69
C VAL A 13 7.82 8.35 2.32
N VAL A 14 7.57 8.65 1.05
CA VAL A 14 6.23 9.06 0.58
C VAL A 14 5.21 7.93 0.80
N LEU A 15 5.53 6.70 0.42
CA LEU A 15 4.64 5.54 0.60
C LEU A 15 4.29 5.35 2.08
N LEU A 16 5.29 5.36 2.96
CA LEU A 16 5.09 5.15 4.39
C LEU A 16 4.26 6.27 5.03
N ILE A 17 4.48 7.53 4.65
CA ILE A 17 3.71 8.65 5.18
C ILE A 17 2.25 8.57 4.74
N LEU A 18 2.01 8.36 3.44
CA LEU A 18 0.64 8.28 2.90
C LEU A 18 -0.13 7.12 3.54
N ASP A 19 0.50 5.95 3.63
CA ASP A 19 -0.16 4.76 4.15
C ASP A 19 -0.37 4.83 5.67
N ALA A 20 0.59 5.40 6.42
CA ALA A 20 0.41 5.65 7.85
C ALA A 20 -0.79 6.57 8.14
N LEU A 21 -1.00 7.60 7.31
CA LEU A 21 -2.18 8.47 7.43
C LEU A 21 -3.47 7.70 7.16
N TYR A 22 -3.50 6.88 6.11
CA TYR A 22 -4.67 6.06 5.79
C TYR A 22 -5.02 5.06 6.91
N ILE A 23 -4.02 4.34 7.42
CA ILE A 23 -4.20 3.40 8.52
C ILE A 23 -4.65 4.14 9.78
N TYR A 24 -4.07 5.31 10.08
CA TYR A 24 -4.47 6.09 11.25
C TYR A 24 -5.95 6.52 11.18
N VAL A 25 -6.41 6.97 10.02
CA VAL A 25 -7.80 7.37 9.79
C VAL A 25 -8.75 6.16 9.87
N ASN A 26 -8.33 5.01 9.34
CA ASN A 26 -9.18 3.81 9.24
C ASN A 26 -8.92 2.77 10.34
N LYS A 27 -8.13 3.09 11.37
CA LYS A 27 -7.70 2.13 12.40
C LYS A 27 -8.89 1.41 13.07
N ASN A 28 -9.97 2.12 13.33
CA ASN A 28 -11.16 1.58 13.98
C ASN A 28 -11.87 0.60 13.05
N VAL A 29 -11.96 0.92 11.75
CA VAL A 29 -12.57 0.04 10.74
C VAL A 29 -11.83 -1.29 10.69
N PHE A 30 -10.50 -1.27 10.57
CA PHE A 30 -9.71 -2.50 10.53
C PHE A 30 -9.77 -3.26 11.86
N GLN A 31 -9.75 -2.56 13.00
CA GLN A 31 -9.90 -3.17 14.31
C GLN A 31 -11.23 -3.92 14.43
N ASP A 32 -12.33 -3.32 13.98
CA ASP A 32 -13.66 -3.92 14.00
C ASP A 32 -13.73 -5.15 13.09
N VAL A 33 -13.08 -5.14 11.92
CA VAL A 33 -12.97 -6.34 11.06
C VAL A 33 -12.31 -7.49 11.81
N VAL A 34 -11.16 -7.23 12.44
CA VAL A 34 -10.41 -8.26 13.17
C VAL A 34 -11.20 -8.77 14.38
N VAL A 35 -11.80 -7.90 15.18
CA VAL A 35 -12.62 -8.29 16.34
C VAL A 35 -13.83 -9.11 15.90
N ASN A 36 -14.47 -8.75 14.79
CA ASN A 36 -15.63 -9.48 14.27
C ASN A 36 -15.30 -10.90 13.80
N ILE A 37 -14.10 -11.10 13.24
CA ILE A 37 -13.61 -12.39 12.75
C ILE A 37 -13.02 -13.22 13.89
N GLN A 38 -12.06 -12.67 14.65
CA GLN A 38 -11.26 -13.41 15.63
C GLN A 38 -11.89 -13.43 17.04
N ARG A 39 -12.86 -12.55 17.32
CA ARG A 39 -13.47 -12.37 18.65
C ARG A 39 -12.49 -11.96 19.76
N VAL A 40 -11.34 -11.41 19.36
CA VAL A 40 -10.31 -10.86 20.24
C VAL A 40 -9.83 -9.52 19.72
N VAL A 41 -9.21 -8.73 20.60
CA VAL A 41 -8.64 -7.42 20.24
C VAL A 41 -7.51 -7.61 19.22
N MET A 42 -7.46 -6.74 18.22
CA MET A 42 -6.39 -6.74 17.22
C MET A 42 -5.02 -6.57 17.89
N LYS A 43 -4.09 -7.47 17.54
CA LYS A 43 -2.69 -7.38 17.95
C LYS A 43 -1.79 -7.37 16.73
N ILE A 44 -1.12 -6.24 16.49
CA ILE A 44 -0.19 -6.09 15.38
C ILE A 44 1.12 -6.77 15.72
N LYS A 45 1.63 -7.60 14.81
CA LYS A 45 2.98 -8.17 14.84
C LYS A 45 3.91 -7.26 14.06
N LEU A 46 4.74 -6.50 14.75
CA LEU A 46 5.58 -5.47 14.14
C LEU A 46 6.57 -6.07 13.13
N GLU A 47 7.08 -7.26 13.41
CA GLU A 47 7.95 -8.02 12.51
C GLU A 47 7.29 -8.33 11.16
N SER A 48 6.01 -8.71 11.17
CA SER A 48 5.25 -8.98 9.95
C SER A 48 4.92 -7.68 9.19
N ALA A 49 4.59 -6.61 9.91
CA ALA A 49 4.33 -5.31 9.30
C ALA A 49 5.57 -4.77 8.57
N LEU A 50 6.75 -4.84 9.21
CA LEU A 50 8.01 -4.44 8.58
C LEU A 50 8.30 -5.24 7.31
N PHE A 51 8.05 -6.55 7.33
CA PHE A 51 8.22 -7.39 6.15
C PHE A 51 7.28 -7.00 5.00
N VAL A 52 6.00 -6.72 5.29
CA VAL A 52 5.04 -6.27 4.27
C VAL A 52 5.49 -4.94 3.65
N TYR A 53 5.91 -3.97 4.46
CA TYR A 53 6.40 -2.69 3.92
C TYR A 53 7.68 -2.84 3.10
N LEU A 54 8.58 -3.74 3.48
CA LEU A 54 9.76 -4.06 2.67
C LEU A 54 9.35 -4.56 1.28
N LEU A 55 8.37 -5.46 1.21
CA LEU A 55 7.85 -5.96 -0.06
C LEU A 55 7.20 -4.84 -0.89
N LEU A 56 6.38 -3.99 -0.29
CA LEU A 56 5.76 -2.85 -0.98
C LEU A 56 6.81 -1.91 -1.57
N VAL A 57 7.86 -1.59 -0.79
CA VAL A 57 8.99 -0.76 -1.24
C VAL A 57 9.72 -1.40 -2.43
N ILE A 58 10.00 -2.71 -2.37
CA ILE A 58 10.64 -3.45 -3.47
C ILE A 58 9.76 -3.36 -4.72
N VAL A 59 8.47 -3.65 -4.59
CA VAL A 59 7.55 -3.73 -5.73
C VAL A 59 7.41 -2.38 -6.41
N ILE A 60 7.11 -1.31 -5.67
CA ILE A 60 6.91 0.00 -6.30
C ILE A 60 8.21 0.52 -6.93
N ASN A 61 9.36 0.31 -6.29
CA ASN A 61 10.62 0.79 -6.85
C ASN A 61 11.05 0.00 -8.08
N TYR A 62 10.97 -1.33 -8.03
CA TYR A 62 11.44 -2.19 -9.13
C TYR A 62 10.52 -2.13 -10.36
N PHE A 63 9.19 -2.15 -10.15
CA PHE A 63 8.24 -2.20 -11.26
C PHE A 63 7.87 -0.82 -11.81
N ILE A 64 7.84 0.22 -10.97
CA ILE A 64 7.36 1.55 -11.35
C ILE A 64 8.49 2.58 -11.41
N ILE A 65 9.05 2.96 -10.27
CA ILE A 65 9.92 4.15 -10.14
C ILE A 65 11.24 4.02 -10.93
N GLN A 66 11.86 2.84 -10.92
CA GLN A 66 13.12 2.62 -11.65
C GLN A 66 12.90 2.58 -13.16
N LYS A 67 11.71 2.15 -13.59
CA LYS A 67 11.32 2.03 -15.00
C LYS A 67 10.60 3.28 -15.52
N ASN A 68 10.49 4.34 -14.70
CA ASN A 68 9.75 5.56 -14.99
C ASN A 68 8.32 5.27 -15.52
N ARG A 69 7.63 4.30 -14.92
CA ARG A 69 6.26 3.97 -15.33
C ARG A 69 5.27 5.04 -14.91
N THR A 70 4.14 5.08 -15.60
CA THR A 70 3.09 6.08 -15.37
C THR A 70 2.39 5.87 -14.02
N PRO A 71 1.81 6.92 -13.42
CA PRO A 71 0.98 6.78 -12.22
C PRO A 71 -0.23 5.84 -12.42
N LEU A 72 -0.73 5.71 -13.65
CA LEU A 72 -1.82 4.77 -13.98
C LEU A 72 -1.35 3.31 -13.90
N GLU A 73 -0.16 2.98 -14.44
CA GLU A 73 0.44 1.66 -14.28
C GLU A 73 0.68 1.35 -12.79
N ALA A 74 1.11 2.35 -12.01
CA ALA A 74 1.27 2.22 -10.56
C ALA A 74 -0.06 1.96 -9.85
N PHE A 75 -1.13 2.66 -10.25
CA PHE A 75 -2.48 2.46 -9.72
C PHE A 75 -2.93 1.01 -9.93
N ILE A 76 -2.81 0.50 -11.15
CA ILE A 76 -3.23 -0.86 -11.49
C ILE A 76 -2.45 -1.88 -10.64
N LEU A 77 -1.13 -1.71 -10.52
CA LEU A 77 -0.28 -2.59 -9.73
C LEU A 77 -0.70 -2.59 -8.24
N GLY A 78 -0.86 -1.41 -7.65
CA GLY A 78 -1.26 -1.28 -6.25
C GLY A 78 -2.66 -1.84 -5.98
N PHE A 79 -3.61 -1.55 -6.88
CA PHE A 79 -4.97 -2.06 -6.80
C PHE A 79 -4.99 -3.59 -6.84
N CYS A 80 -4.21 -4.20 -7.74
CA CYS A 80 -4.13 -5.65 -7.82
C CYS A 80 -3.51 -6.28 -6.57
N ILE A 81 -2.46 -5.70 -5.99
CA ILE A 81 -1.80 -6.26 -4.80
C ILE A 81 -2.76 -6.28 -3.60
N TYR A 82 -3.39 -5.13 -3.31
CA TYR A 82 -4.33 -5.02 -2.21
C TYR A 82 -5.59 -5.84 -2.51
N GLY A 83 -6.10 -5.79 -3.74
CA GLY A 83 -7.23 -6.61 -4.18
C GLY A 83 -6.99 -8.11 -4.10
N ILE A 84 -5.76 -8.60 -4.34
CA ILE A 84 -5.40 -10.01 -4.13
C ILE A 84 -5.42 -10.36 -2.64
N TYR A 85 -4.85 -9.52 -1.79
CA TYR A 85 -4.84 -9.73 -0.35
C TYR A 85 -6.27 -9.76 0.22
N ASP A 86 -7.07 -8.72 -0.06
CA ASP A 86 -8.44 -8.61 0.39
C ASP A 86 -9.36 -9.66 -0.24
N GLY A 87 -9.18 -9.97 -1.52
CA GLY A 87 -9.90 -11.03 -2.21
C GLY A 87 -9.62 -12.40 -1.59
N THR A 88 -8.37 -12.66 -1.20
CA THR A 88 -7.99 -13.89 -0.49
C THR A 88 -8.64 -13.95 0.89
N ASN A 89 -8.63 -12.84 1.63
CA ASN A 89 -9.28 -12.77 2.93
C ASN A 89 -10.81 -12.91 2.82
N TYR A 90 -11.43 -12.33 1.81
CA TYR A 90 -12.86 -12.46 1.54
C TYR A 90 -13.25 -13.89 1.17
N ALA A 91 -12.41 -14.59 0.41
CA ALA A 91 -12.61 -16.01 0.10
C ALA A 91 -12.45 -16.90 1.35
N MET A 92 -11.55 -16.55 2.27
CA MET A 92 -11.22 -17.37 3.44
C MET A 92 -12.13 -17.11 4.65
N PHE A 93 -12.50 -15.86 4.92
CA PHE A 93 -13.22 -15.46 6.12
C PHE A 93 -14.68 -15.10 5.84
N LYS A 94 -15.61 -15.85 6.43
CA LYS A 94 -17.07 -15.64 6.31
C LYS A 94 -17.55 -14.22 6.67
N LYS A 95 -16.81 -13.51 7.52
CA LYS A 95 -17.19 -12.18 8.04
C LYS A 95 -16.30 -11.06 7.51
N TRP A 96 -15.52 -11.30 6.45
CA TRP A 96 -14.77 -10.23 5.81
C TRP A 96 -15.74 -9.29 5.08
N PRO A 97 -15.77 -7.99 5.40
CA PRO A 97 -16.71 -7.07 4.78
C PRO A 97 -16.25 -6.66 3.38
N LEU A 98 -17.09 -6.92 2.37
CA LEU A 98 -16.78 -6.62 0.97
C LEU A 98 -16.50 -5.13 0.73
N ASN A 99 -17.17 -4.23 1.44
CA ASN A 99 -16.92 -2.79 1.34
C ASN A 99 -15.52 -2.40 1.81
N VAL A 100 -14.98 -3.07 2.85
CA VAL A 100 -13.60 -2.82 3.30
C VAL A 100 -12.61 -3.37 2.29
N ALA A 101 -12.88 -4.56 1.73
CA ALA A 101 -12.05 -5.13 0.67
C ALA A 101 -11.93 -4.20 -0.56
N LEU A 102 -13.04 -3.66 -1.03
CA LEU A 102 -13.04 -2.73 -2.17
C LEU A 102 -12.40 -1.38 -1.84
N MET A 103 -12.61 -0.89 -0.62
CA MET A 103 -11.98 0.33 -0.12
C MET A 103 -10.46 0.19 -0.07
N ASP A 104 -9.94 -0.90 0.51
CA ASP A 104 -8.51 -1.11 0.69
C ASP A 104 -7.82 -1.44 -0.64
N ALA A 105 -8.47 -2.20 -1.53
CA ALA A 105 -8.00 -2.39 -2.90
C ALA A 105 -7.86 -1.05 -3.67
N THR A 106 -8.88 -0.19 -3.56
CA THR A 106 -8.87 1.14 -4.20
C THR A 106 -7.80 2.02 -3.59
N TRP A 107 -7.62 1.97 -2.27
CA TRP A 107 -6.54 2.68 -1.59
C TRP A 107 -5.17 2.20 -2.06
N GLY A 108 -4.94 0.89 -2.21
CA GLY A 108 -3.69 0.35 -2.74
C GLY A 108 -3.30 0.97 -4.09
N GLY A 109 -4.28 1.15 -4.98
CA GLY A 109 -4.07 1.85 -6.24
C GLY A 109 -3.75 3.34 -6.07
N ILE A 110 -4.54 4.05 -5.24
CA ILE A 110 -4.30 5.47 -4.94
C ILE A 110 -2.91 5.67 -4.31
N LEU A 111 -2.52 4.83 -3.36
CA LEU A 111 -1.25 4.86 -2.66
C LEU A 111 -0.08 4.76 -3.64
N PHE A 112 -0.11 3.78 -4.55
CA PHE A 112 0.95 3.58 -5.53
C PHE A 112 1.01 4.73 -6.55
N SER A 113 -0.15 5.17 -7.04
CA SER A 113 -0.24 6.29 -7.99
C SER A 113 0.26 7.60 -7.38
N ALA A 114 -0.23 7.95 -6.19
CA ALA A 114 0.17 9.15 -5.46
C ALA A 114 1.65 9.11 -5.09
N THR A 115 2.15 7.97 -4.62
CA THR A 115 3.58 7.80 -4.32
C THR A 115 4.43 8.06 -5.56
N THR A 116 4.02 7.51 -6.71
CA THR A 116 4.72 7.69 -7.99
C THR A 116 4.72 9.16 -8.41
N TYR A 117 3.55 9.78 -8.43
CA TYR A 117 3.37 11.18 -8.83
C TYR A 117 4.21 12.13 -7.96
N ILE A 118 4.10 12.01 -6.63
CA ILE A 118 4.84 12.86 -5.69
C ILE A 118 6.34 12.61 -5.81
N THR A 119 6.77 11.36 -5.95
CA THR A 119 8.20 11.03 -6.13
C THR A 119 8.77 11.69 -7.38
N TYR A 120 8.02 11.68 -8.49
CA TYR A 120 8.47 12.30 -9.74
C TYR A 120 8.54 13.82 -9.65
N ILE A 121 7.59 14.45 -8.97
CA ILE A 121 7.63 15.89 -8.70
C ILE A 121 8.86 16.23 -7.84
N LEU A 122 9.06 15.53 -6.72
CA LEU A 122 10.17 15.82 -5.80
C LEU A 122 11.55 15.60 -6.42
N LEU A 123 11.64 14.75 -7.45
CA LEU A 123 12.88 14.46 -8.16
C LEU A 123 13.02 15.22 -9.48
N ASN A 124 12.07 16.08 -9.84
CA ASN A 124 11.99 16.76 -11.14
C ASN A 124 12.13 15.77 -12.32
N LEU A 125 11.46 14.62 -12.23
CA LEU A 125 11.45 13.56 -13.25
C LEU A 125 10.24 13.66 -14.18
N GLN A 126 9.68 14.86 -14.39
CA GLN A 126 8.60 15.06 -15.36
C GLN A 126 9.10 14.65 -16.75
N GLU A 127 8.28 13.86 -17.46
CA GLU A 127 8.46 13.55 -18.88
C GLU A 127 8.57 14.82 -19.73
#